data_AF-A0A395J385-F1
#
_entry.id   AF-A0A395J385-F1
#
_cell.length_a   1.000
_cell.length_b   1.000
_cell.length_c   1.000
_cell.angle_alpha   90.00
_cell.angle_beta   90.00
_cell.angle_gamma   90.00
#
_symmetry.space_group_name_H-M   'P 1'
#
loop_
_entity.id
_entity.type
_entity.pdbx_description
1 polymer ?
#
loop_
_entity_poly.entity_id
_entity_poly.type
_entity_poly.pdbx_seq_one_letter_code
_entity_poly.pdbx_strand_id
1 'polypeptide(L)'
;MSFFAAILGLIGTGQIAFTGYNLYLSSIAIPKLLSYEDKAVKAAKYSNIAEAQLFKTRTTQAASVGSLLLTLLTAIPFLLLRYSSGTIFLVSAVNLAVLIATGKYVGDFWKGKAKIPIPGTGNFNDAIGLTNEIRENEYFLAMSWVAYGVVGLLA
;
A
#
# COMPACT_ATOMS: atom_id res chain seq x y z
N MET A 1 -26.01 12.23 -15.79
CA MET A 1 -25.43 11.47 -14.66
C MET A 1 -26.00 12.06 -13.37
N SER A 2 -26.37 11.24 -12.39
CA SER A 2 -26.75 11.78 -11.07
C SER A 2 -25.55 12.47 -10.42
N PHE A 3 -25.80 13.47 -9.59
CA PHE A 3 -24.76 14.21 -8.87
C PHE A 3 -23.80 13.27 -8.11
N PHE A 4 -24.34 12.25 -7.43
CA PHE A 4 -23.55 11.25 -6.72
C PHE A 4 -22.70 10.38 -7.64
N ALA A 5 -23.19 10.00 -8.82
CA ALA A 5 -22.40 9.24 -9.79
C ALA A 5 -21.18 10.04 -10.30
N ALA A 6 -21.32 11.37 -10.45
CA ALA A 6 -20.19 12.23 -10.82
C ALA A 6 -19.14 12.30 -9.69
N ILE A 7 -19.58 12.38 -8.43
CA ILE A 7 -18.68 12.35 -7.26
C ILE A 7 -17.95 11.01 -7.18
N LEU A 8 -18.65 9.88 -7.34
CA LEU A 8 -18.02 8.56 -7.37
C LEU A 8 -16.96 8.47 -8.48
N GLY A 9 -17.27 8.98 -9.68
CA GLY A 9 -16.30 9.04 -10.78
C GLY A 9 -15.03 9.84 -10.43
N LEU A 10 -15.18 10.98 -9.75
CA LEU A 10 -14.05 11.79 -9.31
C LEU A 10 -13.19 11.09 -8.25
N ILE A 11 -13.83 10.52 -7.22
CA ILE A 11 -13.11 9.79 -6.15
C ILE A 11 -12.40 8.57 -6.76
N GLY A 12 -13.09 7.78 -7.58
CA GLY A 12 -12.52 6.57 -8.19
C GLY A 12 -11.36 6.87 -9.13
N THR A 13 -11.44 7.93 -9.93
CA THR A 13 -10.33 8.37 -10.79
C THR A 13 -9.13 8.81 -9.94
N GLY A 14 -9.38 9.54 -8.85
CA GLY A 14 -8.35 9.94 -7.90
C GLY A 14 -7.67 8.73 -7.23
N GLN A 15 -8.46 7.74 -6.81
CA GLN A 15 -7.96 6.48 -6.25
C GLN A 15 -7.05 5.76 -7.24
N ILE A 16 -7.47 5.58 -8.50
CA ILE A 16 -6.67 4.92 -9.54
C ILE A 16 -5.33 5.64 -9.74
N ALA A 17 -5.36 6.96 -9.91
CA ALA A 17 -4.15 7.75 -10.12
C ALA A 17 -3.20 7.67 -8.90
N PHE A 18 -3.75 7.81 -7.69
CA PHE A 18 -2.96 7.80 -6.46
C PHE A 18 -2.41 6.41 -6.14
N THR A 19 -3.16 5.34 -6.39
CA THR A 19 -2.66 3.96 -6.32
C THR A 19 -1.55 3.73 -7.34
N GLY A 20 -1.67 4.24 -8.56
CA GLY A 20 -0.62 4.20 -9.58
C GLY A 20 0.68 4.86 -9.11
N TYR A 21 0.58 6.05 -8.50
CA TYR A 21 1.73 6.73 -7.88
C TYR A 21 2.42 5.87 -6.81
N ASN A 22 1.64 5.22 -5.93
CA ASN A 22 2.19 4.36 -4.87
C ASN A 22 2.84 3.07 -5.40
N LEU A 23 2.30 2.49 -6.48
CA LEU A 23 2.94 1.39 -7.18
C LEU A 23 4.25 1.84 -7.85
N TYR A 24 4.30 3.07 -8.37
CA TYR A 24 5.55 3.66 -8.88
C TYR A 24 6.58 3.83 -7.76
N LEU A 25 6.20 4.38 -6.59
CA LEU A 25 7.10 4.45 -5.43
C LEU A 25 7.59 3.06 -4.99
N SER A 26 6.71 2.05 -4.99
CA SER A 26 7.07 0.67 -4.69
C SER A 26 8.11 0.14 -5.68
N SER A 27 7.98 0.48 -6.96
CA SER A 27 8.95 0.08 -8.00
C SER A 27 10.34 0.72 -7.82
N ILE A 28 10.43 1.84 -7.10
CA ILE A 28 11.71 2.46 -6.70
C ILE A 28 12.22 1.85 -5.38
N ALA A 29 11.34 1.63 -4.41
CA ALA A 29 11.70 1.17 -3.07
C ALA A 29 12.23 -0.27 -3.08
N ILE A 30 11.60 -1.15 -3.86
CA ILE A 30 11.94 -2.58 -3.90
C ILE A 30 13.39 -2.80 -4.38
N PRO A 31 13.84 -2.27 -5.54
CA PRO A 31 15.23 -2.43 -5.97
C PRO A 31 16.25 -1.90 -4.96
N LYS A 32 15.92 -0.80 -4.27
CA LYS A 32 16.77 -0.25 -3.21
C LYS A 32 16.91 -1.23 -2.03
N LEU A 33 15.84 -1.93 -1.63
CA LEU A 33 15.91 -3.00 -0.62
C LEU A 33 16.68 -4.23 -1.13
N LEU A 34 16.44 -4.63 -2.38
CA LEU A 34 17.12 -5.76 -3.01
C LEU A 34 18.64 -5.56 -3.06
N SER A 35 19.13 -4.32 -3.17
CA SER A 35 20.58 -4.02 -3.12
C SER A 35 21.28 -4.42 -1.82
N TYR A 36 20.54 -4.70 -0.74
CA TYR A 36 21.07 -5.20 0.54
C TYR A 36 20.70 -6.67 0.79
N GLU A 37 19.94 -7.28 -0.11
CA GLU A 37 19.39 -8.61 0.10
C GLU A 37 20.49 -9.67 0.21
N ASP A 38 21.54 -9.60 -0.61
CA ASP A 38 22.68 -10.53 -0.53
C ASP A 38 23.36 -10.51 0.84
N LYS A 39 23.50 -9.32 1.44
CA LYS A 39 24.07 -9.16 2.78
C LYS A 39 23.14 -9.74 3.83
N ALA A 40 21.84 -9.47 3.71
CA ALA A 40 20.82 -9.99 4.61
C ALA A 40 20.71 -11.53 4.53
N VAL A 41 20.78 -12.12 3.33
CA VAL A 41 20.78 -13.57 3.09
C VAL A 41 22.02 -14.22 3.71
N LYS A 42 23.21 -13.62 3.52
CA LYS A 42 24.43 -14.14 4.17
C LYS A 42 24.32 -14.09 5.69
N ALA A 43 23.82 -13.00 6.25
CA ALA A 43 23.60 -12.87 7.69
C ALA A 43 22.56 -13.89 8.22
N ALA A 44 21.49 -14.14 7.45
CA ALA A 44 20.44 -15.10 7.78
C ALA A 44 20.97 -16.53 7.95
N LYS A 45 21.98 -16.94 7.17
CA LYS A 45 22.61 -18.27 7.29
C LYS A 45 23.22 -18.54 8.67
N TYR A 46 23.58 -17.49 9.39
CA TYR A 46 24.26 -17.59 10.68
C TYR A 46 23.43 -17.01 11.84
N SER A 47 22.22 -16.50 11.58
CA SER A 47 21.38 -15.87 12.59
C SER A 47 19.89 -15.96 12.25
N ASN A 48 19.14 -16.64 13.13
CA ASN A 48 17.67 -16.72 13.06
C ASN A 48 17.02 -15.33 13.13
N ILE A 49 17.65 -14.36 13.80
CA ILE A 49 17.17 -12.99 13.85
C ILE A 49 17.28 -12.34 12.47
N ALA A 50 18.42 -12.48 11.80
CA ALA A 50 18.60 -11.93 10.45
C ALA A 50 17.66 -12.58 9.42
N GLU A 51 17.42 -13.89 9.54
CA GLU A 51 16.43 -14.60 8.72
C GLU A 51 15.01 -14.05 8.92
N ALA A 52 14.58 -13.91 10.18
CA ALA A 52 13.27 -13.36 10.50
C ALA A 52 13.10 -11.92 9.97
N GLN A 53 14.15 -11.10 10.04
CA GLN A 53 14.15 -9.73 9.50
C GLN A 53 14.04 -9.70 7.97
N LEU A 54 14.78 -10.58 7.29
CA LEU A 54 14.71 -10.72 5.83
C LEU A 54 13.30 -11.14 5.39
N PHE A 55 12.72 -12.15 6.05
CA PHE A 55 11.37 -12.61 5.78
C PHE A 55 10.32 -11.52 6.01
N LYS A 56 10.42 -10.77 7.11
CA LYS A 56 9.52 -9.64 7.40
C LYS A 56 9.66 -8.50 6.40
N THR A 57 10.87 -8.20 5.95
CA THR A 57 11.10 -7.20 4.90
C THR A 57 10.39 -7.59 3.61
N ARG A 58 10.54 -8.83 3.14
CA ARG A 58 9.87 -9.33 1.93
C ARG A 58 8.34 -9.31 2.07
N THR A 59 7.83 -9.84 3.18
CA THR A 59 6.37 -9.95 3.38
C THR A 59 5.69 -8.59 3.57
N THR A 60 6.34 -7.59 4.17
CA THR A 60 5.78 -6.24 4.27
C THR A 60 5.71 -5.55 2.92
N GLN A 61 6.75 -5.66 2.09
CA GLN A 61 6.71 -5.14 0.72
C GLN A 61 5.64 -5.83 -0.14
N ALA A 62 5.57 -7.16 -0.07
CA ALA A 62 4.56 -7.92 -0.80
C ALA A 62 3.13 -7.59 -0.35
N ALA A 63 2.90 -7.42 0.96
CA ALA A 63 1.60 -7.05 1.51
C ALA A 63 1.18 -5.65 1.02
N SER A 64 2.09 -4.67 1.07
CA SER A 64 1.83 -3.31 0.59
C SER A 64 1.45 -3.29 -0.89
N VAL A 65 2.31 -3.86 -1.76
CA VAL A 65 2.03 -3.97 -3.20
C VAL A 65 0.72 -4.72 -3.47
N GLY A 66 0.48 -5.82 -2.76
CA GLY A 66 -0.76 -6.60 -2.89
C GLY A 66 -2.00 -5.79 -2.57
N SER A 67 -1.97 -4.98 -1.52
CA SER A 67 -3.10 -4.12 -1.14
C SER A 67 -3.38 -3.02 -2.16
N LEU A 68 -2.33 -2.45 -2.76
CA LEU A 68 -2.43 -1.45 -3.82
C LEU A 68 -2.98 -2.07 -5.10
N LEU A 69 -2.53 -3.27 -5.48
CA LEU A 69 -3.08 -3.99 -6.63
C LEU A 69 -4.55 -4.33 -6.44
N LEU A 70 -4.96 -4.77 -5.24
CA LEU A 70 -6.38 -4.99 -4.91
C LEU A 70 -7.19 -3.69 -5.08
N THR A 71 -6.69 -2.58 -4.55
CA THR A 71 -7.33 -1.27 -4.71
C THR A 71 -7.49 -0.91 -6.19
N LEU A 72 -6.45 -1.08 -6.99
CA LEU A 72 -6.48 -0.77 -8.43
C LEU A 72 -7.49 -1.66 -9.18
N LEU A 73 -7.45 -2.96 -8.92
CA LEU A 73 -8.32 -3.95 -9.56
C LEU A 73 -9.79 -3.79 -9.17
N THR A 74 -10.09 -3.18 -8.02
CA THR A 74 -11.46 -2.88 -7.60
C THR A 74 -11.94 -1.50 -8.07
N ALA A 75 -11.08 -0.47 -8.08
CA ALA A 75 -11.43 0.88 -8.51
C ALA A 75 -11.67 0.99 -10.03
N ILE A 76 -10.89 0.29 -10.86
CA ILE A 76 -11.04 0.35 -12.32
C ILE A 76 -12.44 -0.12 -12.80
N PRO A 77 -12.94 -1.31 -12.42
CA PRO A 77 -14.29 -1.73 -12.81
C PRO A 77 -15.37 -0.77 -12.34
N PHE A 78 -15.23 -0.19 -11.14
CA PHE A 78 -16.18 0.77 -10.58
C PHE A 78 -16.28 2.08 -11.36
N LEU A 79 -15.24 2.44 -12.11
CA LEU A 79 -15.27 3.58 -13.03
C LEU A 79 -15.99 3.24 -14.36
N LEU A 80 -15.91 1.99 -14.80
CA LEU A 80 -16.35 1.57 -16.14
C LEU A 80 -17.76 0.95 -16.15
N LEU A 81 -18.17 0.35 -15.05
CA LEU A 81 -19.39 -0.45 -14.93
C LEU A 81 -20.30 0.10 -13.83
N ARG A 82 -21.59 -0.21 -13.93
CA ARG A 82 -22.57 0.12 -12.88
C ARG A 82 -22.67 -1.02 -11.89
N TYR A 83 -22.62 -0.70 -10.60
CA TYR A 83 -22.77 -1.63 -9.50
C TYR A 83 -23.90 -1.17 -8.57
N SER A 84 -24.48 -2.12 -7.83
CA SER A 84 -25.45 -1.78 -6.79
C SER A 84 -24.78 -1.04 -5.63
N SER A 85 -25.53 -0.20 -4.92
CA SER A 85 -25.05 0.52 -3.73
C SER A 85 -24.51 -0.45 -2.66
N GLY A 86 -25.15 -1.62 -2.51
CA GLY A 86 -24.68 -2.67 -1.60
C GLY A 86 -23.33 -3.27 -1.99
N THR A 87 -23.09 -3.48 -3.30
CA THR A 87 -21.79 -3.93 -3.82
C THR A 87 -20.72 -2.88 -3.61
N ILE A 88 -21.02 -1.61 -3.91
CA ILE A 88 -20.10 -0.49 -3.72
C ILE A 88 -19.69 -0.40 -2.24
N PHE A 89 -20.66 -0.44 -1.33
CA PHE A 89 -20.42 -0.39 0.11
C PHE A 89 -19.54 -1.57 0.59
N LEU A 90 -19.88 -2.80 0.21
CA LEU A 90 -19.13 -3.99 0.64
C LEU A 90 -17.69 -3.98 0.14
N VAL A 91 -17.46 -3.67 -1.14
CA VAL A 91 -16.11 -3.59 -1.72
C VAL A 91 -15.31 -2.45 -1.10
N SER A 92 -15.95 -1.32 -0.79
CA SER A 92 -15.32 -0.21 -0.09
C SER A 92 -14.88 -0.60 1.32
N ALA A 93 -15.73 -1.34 2.05
CA ALA A 93 -15.40 -1.85 3.38
C ALA A 93 -14.24 -2.85 3.35
N VAL A 94 -14.19 -3.73 2.34
CA VAL A 94 -13.07 -4.67 2.15
C VAL A 94 -11.76 -3.92 1.88
N ASN A 95 -11.74 -2.98 0.95
CA ASN A 95 -10.54 -2.20 0.66
C ASN A 95 -10.06 -1.39 1.87
N LEU A 96 -10.98 -0.75 2.58
CA LEU A 96 -10.70 -0.07 3.86
C LEU A 96 -10.01 -1.01 4.85
N ALA A 97 -10.59 -2.19 5.08
CA ALA A 97 -10.05 -3.16 6.03
C ALA A 97 -8.66 -3.64 5.62
N VAL A 98 -8.46 -3.97 4.33
CA VAL A 98 -7.18 -4.44 3.81
C VAL A 98 -6.11 -3.34 3.92
N LEU A 99 -6.41 -2.11 3.52
CA LEU A 99 -5.45 -1.00 3.58
C LEU A 99 -5.05 -0.66 5.03
N ILE A 100 -6.00 -0.64 5.96
CA ILE A 100 -5.70 -0.44 7.39
C ILE A 100 -4.86 -1.60 7.94
N ALA A 101 -5.24 -2.85 7.64
CA ALA A 101 -4.51 -4.03 8.12
C ALA A 101 -3.08 -4.07 7.58
N THR A 102 -2.89 -3.77 6.30
CA THR A 102 -1.57 -3.70 5.65
C THR A 102 -0.76 -2.53 6.19
N GLY A 103 -1.33 -1.33 6.25
CA GLY A 103 -0.65 -0.15 6.79
C GLY A 103 -0.21 -0.35 8.23
N LYS A 104 -1.00 -1.07 9.03
CA LYS A 104 -0.63 -1.50 10.39
C LYS A 104 0.47 -2.56 10.38
N TYR A 105 0.35 -3.61 9.57
CA TYR A 105 1.34 -4.69 9.48
C TYR A 105 2.73 -4.17 9.06
N VAL A 106 2.76 -3.33 8.03
CA VAL A 106 3.96 -2.65 7.53
C VAL A 106 4.48 -1.69 8.61
N GLY A 107 3.59 -0.88 9.17
CA GLY A 107 3.92 0.08 10.22
C GLY A 107 4.56 -0.57 11.46
N ASP A 108 3.96 -1.63 11.99
CA ASP A 108 4.44 -2.32 13.19
C ASP A 108 5.85 -2.93 12.98
N PHE A 109 6.16 -3.39 11.77
CA PHE A 109 7.50 -3.88 11.46
C PHE A 109 8.53 -2.75 11.32
N TRP A 110 8.18 -1.66 10.63
CA TRP A 110 9.13 -0.56 10.37
C TRP A 110 9.22 0.46 11.50
N LYS A 111 8.28 0.44 12.45
CA LYS A 111 8.26 1.34 13.61
C LYS A 111 9.56 1.22 14.41
N GLY A 112 10.19 2.37 14.68
CA GLY A 112 11.41 2.44 15.47
C GLY A 112 12.67 1.93 14.77
N LYS A 113 12.60 1.47 13.51
CA LYS A 113 13.79 1.19 12.71
C LYS A 113 14.41 2.51 12.25
N ALA A 114 15.44 2.94 12.95
CA ALA A 114 16.18 4.15 12.60
C ALA A 114 16.92 3.96 11.26
N LYS A 115 17.08 5.07 10.51
CA LYS A 115 18.01 5.12 9.39
C LYS A 115 19.41 4.78 9.91
N ILE A 116 20.10 3.89 9.22
CA ILE A 116 21.42 3.41 9.64
C ILE A 116 22.46 4.45 9.20
N PRO A 117 23.20 5.11 10.10
CA PRO A 117 24.10 6.21 9.76
C PRO A 117 25.52 5.71 9.43
N ILE A 118 25.63 4.74 8.52
CA ILE A 118 26.93 4.18 8.09
C ILE A 118 27.13 4.37 6.58
N PRO A 119 28.37 4.57 6.10
CA PRO A 119 28.64 4.69 4.66
C PRO A 119 28.09 3.48 3.89
N GLY A 120 27.42 3.75 2.76
CA GLY A 120 26.87 2.71 1.91
C GLY A 120 25.52 2.14 2.34
N THR A 121 24.75 2.79 3.24
CA THR A 121 23.33 2.46 3.56
C THR A 121 22.31 3.44 2.98
N GLY A 122 22.72 4.38 2.13
CA GLY A 122 21.83 5.40 1.55
C GLY A 122 20.59 4.80 0.87
N ASN A 123 20.78 3.81 0.00
CA ASN A 123 19.68 3.12 -0.68
C ASN A 123 18.72 2.44 0.32
N PHE A 124 19.23 1.82 1.39
CA PHE A 124 18.40 1.20 2.41
C PHE A 124 17.57 2.23 3.18
N ASN A 125 18.20 3.34 3.59
CA ASN A 125 17.55 4.43 4.30
C ASN A 125 16.48 5.13 3.45
N ASP A 126 16.73 5.27 2.15
CA ASP A 126 15.75 5.76 1.19
C ASP A 126 14.57 4.82 1.05
N ALA A 127 14.83 3.51 0.98
CA ALA A 127 13.75 2.52 0.88
C ALA A 127 12.86 2.51 2.12
N ILE A 128 13.43 2.69 3.32
CA ILE A 128 12.65 2.90 4.55
C ILE A 128 11.76 4.14 4.41
N GLY A 129 12.31 5.24 3.90
CA GLY A 129 11.56 6.48 3.67
C GLY A 129 10.37 6.26 2.72
N LEU A 130 10.63 5.67 1.56
CA LEU A 130 9.60 5.35 0.57
C LEU A 130 8.54 4.39 1.12
N THR A 131 8.94 3.38 1.89
CA THR A 131 7.99 2.43 2.49
C THR A 131 7.07 3.12 3.51
N ASN A 132 7.60 4.07 4.28
CA ASN A 132 6.77 4.86 5.21
C ASN A 132 5.81 5.80 4.46
N GLU A 133 6.27 6.43 3.38
CA GLU A 133 5.41 7.25 2.52
C GLU A 133 4.27 6.42 1.91
N ILE A 134 4.57 5.25 1.35
CA ILE A 134 3.56 4.33 0.80
C ILE A 134 2.56 3.93 1.87
N ARG A 135 3.03 3.58 3.08
CA ARG A 135 2.17 3.24 4.22
C ARG A 135 1.23 4.40 4.60
N GLU A 136 1.72 5.63 4.62
CA GLU A 136 0.88 6.81 4.89
C GLU A 136 -0.17 7.02 3.80
N ASN A 137 0.22 6.83 2.55
CA ASN A 137 -0.67 6.89 1.40
C ASN A 137 -1.73 5.78 1.41
N GLU A 138 -1.44 4.59 1.93
CA GLU A 138 -2.44 3.53 2.15
C GLU A 138 -3.55 3.98 3.11
N TYR A 139 -3.24 4.78 4.15
CA TYR A 139 -4.27 5.35 5.03
C TYR A 139 -5.11 6.43 4.33
N PHE A 140 -4.51 7.26 3.48
CA PHE A 140 -5.27 8.20 2.64
C PHE A 140 -6.20 7.47 1.67
N LEU A 141 -5.72 6.38 1.04
CA LEU A 141 -6.56 5.50 0.21
C LEU A 141 -7.68 4.88 1.04
N ALA A 142 -7.40 4.43 2.27
CA ALA A 142 -8.41 3.86 3.16
C ALA A 142 -9.54 4.87 3.45
N MET A 143 -9.18 6.13 3.77
CA MET A 143 -10.15 7.21 3.96
C MET A 143 -10.95 7.52 2.69
N SER A 144 -10.32 7.44 1.52
CA SER A 144 -11.04 7.62 0.24
C SER A 144 -12.07 6.52 0.00
N TRP A 145 -11.82 5.28 0.43
CA TRP A 145 -12.79 4.19 0.35
C TRP A 145 -13.97 4.38 1.31
N VAL A 146 -13.75 4.98 2.49
CA VAL A 146 -14.86 5.40 3.37
C VAL A 146 -15.77 6.38 2.62
N ALA A 147 -15.19 7.42 2.01
CA ALA A 147 -15.95 8.40 1.24
C ALA A 147 -16.68 7.74 0.05
N TYR A 148 -16.00 6.86 -0.69
CA TYR A 148 -16.57 6.14 -1.83
C TYR A 148 -17.77 5.28 -1.41
N GLY A 149 -17.65 4.53 -0.32
CA GLY A 149 -18.73 3.69 0.21
C GLY A 149 -19.93 4.50 0.69
N VAL A 150 -19.71 5.61 1.41
CA VAL A 150 -20.78 6.50 1.90
C VAL A 150 -21.52 7.15 0.74
N VAL A 151 -20.81 7.71 -0.25
CA VAL A 151 -21.43 8.28 -1.44
C VAL A 151 -22.17 7.21 -2.24
N GLY A 152 -21.61 5.99 -2.31
CA GLY A 152 -22.23 4.86 -2.99
C GLY A 152 -23.59 4.44 -2.40
N LEU A 153 -23.79 4.63 -1.09
CA LEU A 153 -25.09 4.40 -0.44
C LEU A 153 -26.14 5.49 -0.76
N LEU A 154 -25.68 6.68 -1.19
CA LEU A 154 -26.54 7.82 -1.53
C LEU A 154 -26.84 7.91 -3.03
N ALA A 155 -26.09 7.18 -3.85
CA ALA A 155 -26.17 7.17 -5.32
C ALA A 155 -27.24 6.18 -5.83
#